data_AF-A0A3D5YF99-F1
#
_entry.id   AF-A0A3D5YF99-F1
#
_cell.length_a   1.000
_cell.length_b   1.000
_cell.length_c   1.000
_cell.angle_alpha   90.00
_cell.angle_beta   90.00
_cell.angle_gamma   90.00
#
_symmetry.space_group_name_H-M   'P 1'
#
loop_
_entity.id
_entity.type
_entity.pdbx_description
1 polymer ?
#
loop_
_entity_poly.entity_id
_entity_poly.type
_entity_poly.pdbx_seq_one_letter_code
_entity_poly.pdbx_strand_id
1 'polypeptide(L)'
;MGHLHYGLPIETDKKFDHYCGEIYTQMREKDEDPQFKKLLSETLRKIEDGKDPDVYRIHQEYTKRCALEQIKTCRRMNASFDMINWETDILHMKFFAEAIELLKEK
;
A
#
# COMPACT_ATOMS: atom_id res chain seq x y z
N MET A 1 -8.14 4.54 -0.13
CA MET A 1 -9.56 4.35 0.27
C MET A 1 -10.05 5.43 1.20
N GLY A 2 -9.67 5.43 2.48
CA GLY A 2 -10.15 6.40 3.47
C GLY A 2 -9.97 7.86 3.06
N HIS A 3 -8.76 8.23 2.64
CA HIS A 3 -8.49 9.59 2.17
C HIS A 3 -9.18 9.92 0.84
N LEU A 4 -9.10 9.01 -0.14
CA LEU A 4 -9.59 9.25 -1.49
C LEU A 4 -11.13 9.33 -1.59
N HIS A 5 -11.85 8.54 -0.81
CA HIS A 5 -13.31 8.35 -0.98
C HIS A 5 -14.13 8.68 0.27
N TYR A 6 -13.50 8.75 1.44
CA TYR A 6 -14.19 8.96 2.72
C TYR A 6 -13.73 10.23 3.46
N GLY A 7 -12.96 11.10 2.79
CA GLY A 7 -12.56 12.40 3.32
C GLY A 7 -11.66 12.36 4.56
N LEU A 8 -11.02 11.22 4.85
CA LEU A 8 -10.11 11.11 5.99
C LEU A 8 -8.83 11.93 5.73
N PRO A 9 -8.30 12.66 6.72
CA PRO A 9 -7.11 13.48 6.51
C PRO A 9 -5.86 12.63 6.24
N ILE A 10 -4.90 13.18 5.49
CA ILE A 10 -3.55 12.59 5.38
C ILE A 10 -2.73 12.92 6.61
N GLU A 11 -2.82 14.16 7.06
CA GLU A 11 -2.04 14.65 8.18
C GLU A 11 -2.65 14.24 9.52
N THR A 12 -1.76 13.91 10.46
CA THR A 12 -2.09 13.40 11.78
C THR A 12 -0.96 13.69 12.74
N ASP A 13 -1.29 14.00 13.99
CA ASP A 13 -0.32 14.15 15.07
C ASP A 13 0.07 12.80 15.70
N LYS A 14 -0.61 11.71 15.30
CA LYS A 14 -0.31 10.36 15.76
C LYS A 14 0.86 9.76 15.00
N LYS A 15 1.50 8.75 15.61
CA LYS A 15 2.46 7.91 14.90
C LYS A 15 1.80 7.30 13.66
N PHE A 16 2.40 7.52 12.49
CA PHE A 16 1.72 7.34 11.22
C PHE A 16 1.31 5.88 10.94
N ASP A 17 2.11 4.89 11.37
CA ASP A 17 1.75 3.47 11.26
C ASP A 17 0.56 3.09 12.15
N HIS A 18 0.43 3.67 13.34
CA HIS A 18 -0.76 3.51 14.18
C HIS A 18 -1.99 4.16 13.54
N TYR A 19 -1.83 5.35 12.96
CA TYR A 19 -2.91 6.04 12.25
C TYR A 19 -3.43 5.22 11.06
N CYS A 20 -2.53 4.65 10.25
CA CYS A 20 -2.89 3.73 9.18
C CYS A 20 -3.69 2.52 9.71
N GLY A 21 -3.32 1.97 10.87
CA GLY A 21 -4.04 0.90 11.54
C GLY A 21 -5.46 1.29 11.96
N GLU A 22 -5.65 2.49 12.50
CA GLU A 22 -6.97 3.02 12.86
C GLU A 22 -7.88 3.17 11.63
N ILE A 23 -7.35 3.76 10.54
CA ILE A 23 -8.08 3.87 9.27
C ILE A 23 -8.44 2.49 8.75
N TYR A 24 -7.50 1.54 8.78
CA TYR A 24 -7.74 0.18 8.31
C TYR A 24 -8.94 -0.46 9.03
N THR A 25 -8.99 -0.34 10.36
CA THR A 25 -10.10 -0.85 11.17
C THR A 25 -11.42 -0.15 10.81
N GLN A 26 -11.43 1.18 10.69
CA GLN A 26 -12.63 1.93 10.30
C GLN A 26 -13.16 1.55 8.91
N MET A 27 -12.25 1.29 7.96
CA MET A 27 -12.63 0.87 6.61
C MET A 27 -13.12 -0.58 6.60
N ARG A 28 -12.58 -1.45 7.45
CA ARG A 28 -12.99 -2.85 7.56
C ARG A 28 -14.43 -3.02 8.07
N GLU A 29 -14.98 -2.05 8.79
CA GLU A 29 -16.41 -2.04 9.13
C GLU A 29 -17.33 -1.95 7.90
N LYS A 30 -16.80 -1.46 6.77
CA LYS A 30 -17.53 -1.32 5.50
C LYS A 30 -17.28 -2.47 4.54
N ASP A 31 -16.57 -3.51 4.98
CA ASP A 31 -16.12 -4.58 4.08
C ASP A 31 -17.30 -5.32 3.45
N GLU A 32 -18.48 -5.34 4.06
CA GLU A 32 -19.68 -5.96 3.46
C GLU A 32 -20.46 -5.05 2.49
N ASP A 33 -20.14 -3.75 2.42
CA ASP A 33 -20.80 -2.82 1.50
C ASP A 33 -20.32 -3.06 0.06
N PRO A 34 -21.23 -3.41 -0.89
CA PRO A 34 -20.87 -3.61 -2.29
C PRO A 34 -20.23 -2.39 -2.95
N GLN A 35 -20.65 -1.17 -2.56
CA GLN A 35 -20.07 0.06 -3.07
C GLN A 35 -18.63 0.25 -2.59
N PHE A 36 -18.37 -0.06 -1.32
CA PHE A 36 -17.01 -0.05 -0.76
C PHE A 36 -16.11 -1.07 -1.49
N LYS A 37 -16.56 -2.32 -1.68
CA LYS A 37 -15.80 -3.35 -2.42
C LYS A 37 -15.46 -2.88 -3.83
N LYS A 38 -16.41 -2.25 -4.52
CA LYS A 38 -16.19 -1.71 -5.87
C LYS A 38 -15.12 -0.62 -5.87
N LEU A 39 -15.25 0.39 -5.01
CA LEU A 39 -14.28 1.48 -4.91
C LEU A 39 -12.88 0.99 -4.49
N LEU A 40 -12.83 -0.02 -3.62
CA LEU A 40 -11.59 -0.68 -3.21
C LEU A 40 -10.91 -1.34 -4.41
N SER A 41 -11.63 -2.17 -5.15
CA SER A 41 -11.11 -2.83 -6.36
C SER A 41 -10.64 -1.82 -7.41
N GLU A 42 -11.41 -0.77 -7.67
CA GLU A 42 -11.02 0.29 -8.61
C GLU A 42 -9.76 1.04 -8.17
N THR A 43 -9.64 1.33 -6.87
CA THR A 43 -8.46 2.00 -6.32
C THR A 43 -7.22 1.12 -6.40
N LEU A 44 -7.34 -0.17 -6.07
CA LEU A 44 -6.24 -1.13 -6.20
C LEU A 44 -5.76 -1.24 -7.64
N ARG A 45 -6.70 -1.38 -8.60
CA ARG A 45 -6.36 -1.41 -10.02
C ARG A 45 -5.65 -0.14 -10.49
N LYS A 46 -6.05 1.03 -10.01
CA LYS A 46 -5.35 2.29 -10.33
C LYS A 46 -3.91 2.34 -9.80
N ILE A 47 -3.66 1.75 -8.63
CA ILE A 47 -2.32 1.64 -8.05
C ILE A 47 -1.46 0.68 -8.89
N GLU A 48 -2.02 -0.47 -9.26
CA GLU A 48 -1.35 -1.49 -10.09
C GLU A 48 -1.05 -1.00 -11.51
N ASP A 49 -1.99 -0.29 -12.13
CA ASP A 49 -1.81 0.26 -13.48
C ASP A 49 -0.74 1.37 -13.51
N GLY A 50 -0.53 2.09 -12.39
CA GLY A 50 0.43 3.19 -12.28
C GLY A 50 0.11 4.41 -13.16
N LYS A 51 -1.09 4.47 -13.77
CA LYS A 51 -1.47 5.49 -14.77
C LYS A 51 -2.11 6.75 -14.17
N ASP A 52 -2.56 6.69 -12.92
CA ASP A 52 -3.21 7.80 -12.22
C ASP A 52 -2.17 8.47 -11.29
N PRO A 53 -1.59 9.62 -11.67
CA PRO A 53 -0.47 10.23 -10.93
C PRO A 53 -0.84 10.65 -9.51
N ASP A 54 -2.10 11.06 -9.30
CA ASP A 54 -2.56 11.51 -7.98
C ASP A 54 -2.74 10.33 -7.04
N VAL A 55 -3.39 9.26 -7.49
CA VAL A 55 -3.53 8.03 -6.71
C VAL A 55 -2.15 7.42 -6.42
N TYR A 56 -1.26 7.41 -7.41
CA TYR A 56 0.10 6.87 -7.24
C TYR A 56 0.92 7.67 -6.23
N ARG A 57 0.90 9.01 -6.32
CA ARG A 57 1.58 9.89 -5.37
C ARG A 57 1.08 9.68 -3.94
N ILE A 58 -0.24 9.63 -3.76
CA ILE A 58 -0.85 9.41 -2.44
C ILE A 58 -0.45 8.02 -1.92
N HIS A 59 -0.54 6.99 -2.76
CA HIS A 59 -0.14 5.64 -2.38
C HIS A 59 1.32 5.62 -1.90
N GLN A 60 2.26 6.11 -2.72
CA GLN A 60 3.67 6.15 -2.34
C GLN A 60 3.92 6.88 -1.01
N GLU A 61 3.27 8.02 -0.81
CA GLU A 61 3.43 8.83 0.41
C GLU A 61 2.99 8.04 1.65
N TYR A 62 1.81 7.40 1.58
CA TYR A 62 1.30 6.56 2.66
C TYR A 62 2.22 5.38 2.95
N THR A 63 2.65 4.64 1.91
CA THR A 63 3.45 3.43 2.12
C THR A 63 4.85 3.78 2.65
N LYS A 64 5.46 4.87 2.17
CA LYS A 64 6.77 5.35 2.68
C LYS A 64 6.70 5.82 4.12
N ARG A 65 5.74 6.68 4.48
CA ARG A 65 5.57 7.17 5.86
C ARG A 65 5.27 6.03 6.84
N CYS A 66 4.41 5.10 6.45
CA CYS A 66 4.07 3.94 7.27
C CYS A 66 5.28 3.03 7.50
N ALA A 67 5.98 2.65 6.41
CA ALA A 67 7.17 1.80 6.50
C ALA A 67 8.28 2.45 7.33
N LEU A 68 8.48 3.77 7.23
CA LEU A 68 9.50 4.47 8.02
C LEU A 68 9.24 4.33 9.53
N GLU A 69 7.99 4.49 9.98
CA GLU A 69 7.62 4.34 11.39
C GLU A 69 7.71 2.88 11.89
N GLN A 70 7.47 1.92 11.00
CA GLN A 70 7.67 0.50 11.28
C GLN A 70 9.16 0.16 11.39
N ILE A 71 10.00 0.64 10.46
CA ILE A 71 11.46 0.46 10.50
C ILE A 71 12.05 1.09 11.76
N LYS A 72 11.59 2.28 12.17
CA LYS A 72 11.98 2.89 13.46
C LYS A 72 11.67 1.96 14.63
N THR A 73 10.52 1.29 14.61
CA THR A 73 10.14 0.30 15.62
C THR A 73 11.07 -0.91 15.62
N CYS A 74 11.38 -1.48 14.45
CA CYS A 74 12.33 -2.58 14.30
C CYS A 74 13.72 -2.21 14.81
N ARG A 75 14.20 -1.00 14.50
CA ARG A 75 15.50 -0.50 14.98
C ARG A 75 15.58 -0.43 16.51
N ARG A 76 14.49 -0.05 17.21
CA ARG A 76 14.46 -0.08 18.69
C ARG A 76 14.62 -1.49 19.25
N MET A 77 14.26 -2.51 18.47
CA MET A 77 14.44 -3.93 18.81
C MET A 77 15.76 -4.50 18.27
N ASN A 78 16.70 -3.63 17.87
CA ASN A 78 18.00 -4.00 17.31
C ASN A 78 17.93 -4.82 16.01
N ALA A 79 16.82 -4.71 15.26
CA ALA A 79 16.68 -5.26 13.92
C ALA A 79 17.06 -4.21 12.86
N SER A 80 17.82 -4.63 11.86
CA SER A 80 18.25 -3.79 10.74
C SER A 80 18.02 -4.50 9.41
N PHE A 81 17.88 -3.71 8.34
CA PHE A 81 17.58 -4.19 7.01
C PHE A 81 18.55 -3.52 6.04
N ASP A 82 19.19 -4.32 5.18
CA ASP A 82 20.05 -3.81 4.11
C ASP A 82 19.24 -3.29 2.92
N MET A 83 18.03 -3.81 2.71
CA MET A 83 17.17 -3.46 1.59
C MET A 83 15.69 -3.49 2.00
N ILE A 84 14.92 -2.57 1.43
CA ILE A 84 13.45 -2.55 1.49
C ILE A 84 12.93 -2.72 0.06
N ASN A 85 12.27 -3.83 -0.21
CA ASN A 85 11.65 -4.10 -1.51
C ASN A 85 10.18 -3.66 -1.50
N TRP A 86 9.75 -2.96 -2.55
CA TRP A 86 8.35 -2.56 -2.74
C TRP A 86 7.69 -3.47 -3.78
N GLU A 87 6.51 -3.99 -3.45
CA GLU A 87 5.76 -4.88 -4.36
C GLU A 87 5.38 -4.18 -5.66
N THR A 88 5.03 -2.89 -5.60
CA THR A 88 4.74 -2.07 -6.78
C THR A 88 5.90 -2.03 -7.77
N ASP A 89 7.14 -2.01 -7.27
CA ASP A 89 8.33 -2.00 -8.14
C ASP A 89 8.51 -3.37 -8.80
N ILE A 90 8.27 -4.46 -8.06
CA ILE A 90 8.33 -5.84 -8.58
C ILE A 90 7.29 -6.07 -9.66
N LEU A 91 6.06 -5.60 -9.46
CA LEU A 91 4.98 -5.73 -10.44
C LEU A 91 5.33 -5.01 -11.76
N HIS A 92 5.93 -3.83 -11.69
CA HIS A 92 6.39 -3.10 -12.88
C HIS A 92 7.56 -3.77 -13.61
N MET A 93 8.41 -4.51 -12.89
CA MET A 93 9.56 -5.23 -13.46
C MET A 93 9.17 -6.51 -14.22
N LYS A 94 7.88 -6.90 -14.24
CA LYS A 94 7.38 -8.10 -14.96
C LYS A 94 8.09 -9.41 -14.62
N PHE A 95 8.80 -9.51 -13.50
CA PHE A 95 9.50 -10.72 -13.08
C PHE A 95 8.60 -11.95 -13.01
N PHE A 96 7.32 -11.75 -12.67
CA PHE A 96 6.36 -12.84 -12.67
C PHE A 96 6.10 -13.40 -14.07
N ALA A 97 5.96 -12.53 -15.08
CA ALA A 97 5.78 -12.96 -16.47
C ALA A 97 7.03 -13.71 -16.96
N GLU A 98 8.22 -13.18 -16.69
CA GLU A 98 9.49 -13.83 -17.04
C GLU A 98 9.64 -15.20 -16.34
N ALA A 99 9.29 -15.29 -15.06
CA ALA A 99 9.35 -16.55 -14.32
C ALA A 99 8.38 -17.61 -14.87
N ILE A 100 7.17 -17.21 -15.29
CA ILE A 100 6.21 -18.12 -15.92
C ILE A 100 6.70 -18.60 -17.28
N GLU A 101 7.29 -17.73 -18.10
CA GLU A 101 7.86 -18.15 -19.38
C GLU A 101 9.00 -19.16 -19.17
N LEU A 102 9.90 -18.91 -18.22
CA LEU A 102 10.97 -19.86 -17.87
C LEU A 102 10.43 -21.22 -17.40
N LEU A 103 9.31 -21.24 -16.68
CA LEU A 103 8.67 -22.48 -16.24
C LEU A 103 8.02 -23.26 -17.39
N LYS A 104 7.56 -22.59 -18.45
CA LYS A 104 6.99 -23.25 -19.65
C LYS A 104 8.07 -23.86 -20.55
N GLU A 105 9.30 -23.37 -20.46
CA GLU A 105 10.45 -23.88 -21.22
C GLU A 105 11.04 -25.18 -20.63
N LYS A 106 10.54 -25.65 -19.49
CA LYS A 106 10.91 -26.91 -18.84
C LYS A 106 9.81 -27.95 -18.93
#